data_AF-A0A645AJG8-F1
#
_entry.id   AF-A0A645AJG8-F1
#
_cell.length_a   1.000
_cell.length_b   1.000
_cell.length_c   1.000
_cell.angle_alpha   90.00
_cell.angle_beta   90.00
_cell.angle_gamma   90.00
#
_symmetry.space_group_name_H-M   'P 1'
#
loop_
_entity.id
_entity.type
_entity.pdbx_description
1 polymer ?
#
loop_
_entity_poly.entity_id
_entity_poly.type
_entity_poly.pdbx_seq_one_letter_code
_entity_poly.pdbx_strand_id
1 'polypeptide(L)'
;MGTVAKPATRLDAKFTTPIHTITAFSDTNGTITPNGNIRVISKDSPTFTFIPKIGYEVAQLLIDGIIENNPSNTYTFTNVTDDHVISVMFKK
;
A
#
# COMPACT_ATOMS: atom_id res chain seq x y z
N MET A 1 -15.08 -55.89 12.83
CA MET A 1 -15.54 -54.68 12.13
C MET A 1 -14.51 -53.59 12.34
N GLY A 2 -13.46 -53.56 11.51
CA GLY A 2 -12.39 -52.56 11.62
C GLY A 2 -12.57 -51.53 10.51
N THR A 3 -13.04 -50.34 10.85
CA THR A 3 -13.01 -49.20 9.94
C THR A 3 -11.59 -48.67 9.90
N VAL A 4 -10.89 -48.98 8.80
CA VAL A 4 -9.67 -48.28 8.42
C VAL A 4 -10.06 -46.82 8.24
N ALA A 5 -9.52 -45.94 9.07
CA ALA A 5 -9.59 -44.51 8.83
C ALA A 5 -8.89 -44.25 7.48
N LYS A 6 -9.67 -43.80 6.49
CA LYS A 6 -9.12 -43.20 5.27
C LYS A 6 -8.16 -42.10 5.72
N PRO A 7 -6.89 -42.10 5.30
CA PRO A 7 -6.06 -40.94 5.51
C PRO A 7 -6.71 -39.81 4.71
N ALA A 8 -7.35 -38.87 5.42
CA ALA A 8 -7.59 -37.56 4.84
C ALA A 8 -6.20 -36.94 4.74
N THR A 9 -5.60 -37.04 3.56
CA THR A 9 -4.42 -36.27 3.20
C THR A 9 -4.75 -34.82 3.54
N ARG A 10 -4.23 -34.31 4.66
CA ARG A 10 -4.23 -32.88 4.91
C ARG A 10 -3.37 -32.32 3.80
N LEU A 11 -4.04 -31.77 2.80
CA LEU A 11 -3.42 -30.87 1.86
C LEU A 11 -2.98 -29.69 2.71
N ASP A 12 -1.76 -29.75 3.24
CA ASP A 12 -1.07 -28.59 3.77
C ASP A 12 -0.71 -27.71 2.56
N ALA A 13 -1.74 -27.29 1.82
CA ALA A 13 -1.63 -26.27 0.81
C ALA A 13 -1.06 -25.08 1.55
N LYS A 14 0.22 -24.80 1.31
CA LYS A 14 0.86 -23.56 1.72
C LYS A 14 0.12 -22.45 0.97
N PHE A 15 -0.95 -21.94 1.57
CA PHE A 15 -1.61 -20.73 1.12
C PHE A 15 -0.65 -19.58 1.40
N THR A 16 0.30 -19.38 0.50
CA THR A 16 1.16 -18.20 0.51
C THR A 16 0.33 -17.07 -0.06
N THR A 17 -0.06 -16.12 0.80
CA THR A 17 -0.74 -14.92 0.32
C THR A 17 0.23 -14.13 -0.55
N PRO A 18 -0.19 -13.68 -1.75
CA PRO A 18 0.65 -12.82 -2.58
C PRO A 18 1.04 -11.55 -1.81
N ILE A 19 2.22 -11.01 -2.13
CA ILE A 19 2.73 -9.77 -1.55
C ILE A 19 2.99 -8.82 -2.71
N HIS A 20 2.53 -7.59 -2.56
CA HIS A 20 2.71 -6.50 -3.50
C HIS A 20 3.63 -5.43 -2.90
N THR A 21 4.20 -4.60 -3.76
CA THR A 21 5.07 -3.50 -3.38
C THR A 21 4.40 -2.17 -3.71
N ILE A 22 4.30 -1.30 -2.70
CA ILE A 22 3.95 0.11 -2.89
C ILE A 22 5.21 0.94 -2.78
N THR A 23 5.56 1.64 -3.85
CA THR A 23 6.69 2.56 -3.88
C THR A 23 6.20 3.96 -3.52
N ALA A 24 6.67 4.48 -2.40
CA ALA A 24 6.20 5.74 -1.83
C ALA A 24 7.34 6.77 -1.72
N PHE A 25 7.14 7.94 -2.30
CA PHE A 25 8.12 9.04 -2.21
C PHE A 25 7.45 10.42 -2.25
N SER A 26 8.20 11.42 -1.80
CA SER A 26 7.78 12.81 -1.82
C SER A 26 8.88 13.70 -2.37
N ASP A 27 8.54 14.93 -2.76
CA ASP A 27 9.54 15.97 -2.97
C ASP A 27 10.19 16.42 -1.64
N THR A 28 11.09 17.42 -1.72
CA THR A 28 11.84 17.92 -0.56
C THR A 28 11.04 18.83 0.38
N ASN A 29 9.81 19.19 0.04
CA ASN A 29 8.99 20.20 0.73
C ASN A 29 7.99 19.59 1.73
N GLY A 30 8.00 18.27 1.89
CA GLY A 30 7.28 17.56 2.93
C GLY A 30 7.78 16.12 3.03
N THR A 31 7.02 15.28 3.73
CA THR A 31 7.33 13.85 3.89
C THR A 31 6.10 13.00 3.68
N ILE A 32 6.30 11.79 3.15
CA ILE A 32 5.32 10.71 3.12
C ILE A 32 5.73 9.62 4.11
N THR A 33 4.79 9.06 4.87
CA THR A 33 5.00 7.96 5.80
C THR A 33 3.91 6.90 5.62
N PRO A 34 4.26 5.62 5.41
CA PRO A 34 5.60 5.08 5.19
C PRO A 34 6.24 5.54 3.86
N ASN A 35 7.58 5.52 3.77
CA ASN A 35 8.34 5.87 2.57
C ASN A 35 9.16 4.69 2.03
N GLY A 36 9.61 4.79 0.78
CA GLY A 36 10.42 3.76 0.11
C GLY A 36 9.56 2.63 -0.46
N ASN A 37 10.05 1.40 -0.37
CA ASN A 37 9.34 0.21 -0.86
C ASN A 37 8.62 -0.49 0.29
N ILE A 38 7.29 -0.40 0.31
CA ILE A 38 6.44 -1.00 1.34
C ILE A 38 5.88 -2.31 0.81
N ARG A 39 6.15 -3.41 1.52
CA ARG A 39 5.57 -4.71 1.22
C ARG A 39 4.21 -4.85 1.89
N VAL A 40 3.20 -5.18 1.10
CA VAL A 40 1.80 -5.23 1.51
C VAL A 40 1.23 -6.59 1.16
N ILE A 41 0.51 -7.22 2.09
CA ILE A 41 -0.17 -8.49 1.81
C ILE A 41 -1.33 -8.22 0.86
N SER A 42 -1.56 -9.11 -0.10
CA SER A 42 -2.67 -8.98 -1.04
C SER A 42 -4.00 -8.80 -0.30
N LYS A 43 -4.79 -7.82 -0.77
CA LYS A 43 -6.07 -7.35 -0.20
C LYS A 43 -5.96 -6.51 1.08
N ASP A 44 -4.77 -6.25 1.60
CA ASP A 44 -4.61 -5.27 2.67
C ASP A 44 -4.87 -3.84 2.16
N SER A 45 -5.13 -2.94 3.10
CA SER A 45 -5.47 -1.54 2.82
C SER A 45 -4.56 -0.60 3.63
N PRO A 46 -3.29 -0.44 3.23
CA PRO A 46 -2.33 0.40 3.95
C PRO A 46 -2.66 1.88 3.80
N THR A 47 -2.41 2.63 4.88
CA THR A 47 -2.58 4.09 4.91
C THR A 47 -1.24 4.79 4.88
N PHE A 48 -1.16 5.83 4.06
CA PHE A 48 -0.05 6.77 3.94
C PHE A 48 -0.48 8.12 4.50
N THR A 49 0.44 8.77 5.20
CA THR A 49 0.26 10.12 5.75
C THR A 49 1.30 11.06 5.15
N PHE A 50 0.85 12.24 4.77
CA PHE A 50 1.66 13.31 4.20
C PHE A 50 1.77 14.44 5.21
N ILE A 51 2.99 14.88 5.47
CA ILE A 51 3.28 15.97 6.39
C ILE A 51 4.02 17.05 5.59
N PRO A 52 3.33 18.13 5.19
CA PRO A 52 3.98 19.29 4.60
C PRO A 52 4.96 19.93 5.59
N LYS A 53 6.04 20.54 5.09
CA LYS A 53 6.85 21.44 5.92
C LYS A 53 6.04 22.69 6.32
N ILE A 54 6.51 23.41 7.33
CA ILE A 54 5.87 24.63 7.80
C ILE A 54 5.70 25.63 6.65
N GLY A 55 4.45 26.06 6.44
CA GLY A 55 4.09 27.00 5.38
C GLY A 55 3.89 26.35 4.00
N TYR A 56 3.84 25.02 3.91
CA TYR A 56 3.53 24.28 2.68
C TYR A 56 2.20 23.52 2.82
N GLU A 57 1.62 23.18 1.68
CA GLU A 57 0.44 22.33 1.55
C GLU A 57 0.66 21.26 0.46
N VAL A 58 -0.18 20.22 0.47
CA VAL A 58 -0.16 19.20 -0.60
C VAL A 58 -0.60 19.86 -1.90
N ALA A 59 0.30 19.88 -2.88
CA ALA A 59 0.04 20.46 -4.20
C ALA A 59 -0.56 19.44 -5.16
N GLN A 60 -0.01 18.23 -5.12
CA GLN A 60 -0.34 17.16 -6.05
C GLN A 60 -0.07 15.81 -5.39
N LEU A 61 -1.00 14.89 -5.57
CA LEU A 61 -0.84 13.49 -5.24
C LEU A 61 -1.02 12.69 -6.53
N LEU A 62 -0.09 11.79 -6.83
CA LEU A 62 -0.21 10.88 -7.95
C LEU A 62 -0.24 9.44 -7.44
N ILE A 63 -1.20 8.67 -7.95
CA ILE A 63 -1.33 7.23 -7.74
C ILE A 63 -1.13 6.58 -9.10
N ASP A 64 -0.09 5.77 -9.23
CA ASP A 64 0.29 5.11 -10.49
C ASP A 64 0.43 6.08 -11.68
N GLY A 65 0.90 7.30 -11.40
CA GLY A 65 1.05 8.37 -12.38
C GLY A 65 -0.22 9.14 -12.72
N ILE A 66 -1.37 8.78 -12.13
CA ILE A 66 -2.65 9.47 -12.29
C ILE A 66 -2.82 10.49 -11.17
N ILE A 67 -3.21 11.72 -11.52
CA ILE A 67 -3.45 12.79 -10.56
C ILE A 67 -4.72 12.51 -9.74
N GLU A 68 -4.58 12.53 -8.41
CA GLU A 68 -5.70 12.59 -7.49
C GLU A 68 -6.21 14.03 -7.41
N ASN A 69 -7.51 14.24 -7.68
CA ASN A 69 -8.07 15.58 -7.85
C ASN A 69 -8.34 16.29 -6.52
N ASN A 70 -8.50 15.52 -5.44
CA ASN A 70 -8.77 16.06 -4.10
C ASN A 70 -7.81 15.44 -3.08
N PRO A 71 -6.51 15.78 -3.14
CA PRO A 71 -5.54 15.21 -2.22
C PRO A 71 -5.83 15.65 -0.77
N SER A 72 -5.92 14.67 0.12
CA SER A 72 -5.91 14.88 1.57
C SER A 72 -4.49 14.73 2.11
N ASN A 73 -4.26 15.01 3.40
CA ASN A 73 -3.01 14.68 4.09
C ASN A 73 -2.86 13.17 4.36
N THR A 74 -3.83 12.36 3.96
CA THR A 74 -3.76 10.91 4.04
C THR A 74 -4.28 10.28 2.76
N TYR A 75 -3.76 9.09 2.45
CA TYR A 75 -4.27 8.25 1.38
C TYR A 75 -4.27 6.79 1.84
N THR A 76 -5.40 6.12 1.69
CA THR A 76 -5.53 4.70 2.01
C THR A 76 -5.73 3.94 0.72
N PHE A 77 -4.79 3.06 0.39
CA PHE A 77 -5.04 2.06 -0.65
C PHE A 77 -6.14 1.12 -0.16
N THR A 78 -7.00 0.68 -1.05
CA THR A 78 -8.04 -0.30 -0.73
C THR A 78 -7.79 -1.57 -1.49
N ASN A 79 -7.80 -2.71 -0.79
CA ASN A 79 -7.63 -4.04 -1.37
C ASN A 79 -6.48 -4.13 -2.38
N VAL A 80 -5.24 -3.95 -1.94
CA VAL A 80 -4.07 -3.97 -2.84
C VAL A 80 -3.96 -5.33 -3.55
N THR A 81 -4.10 -5.33 -4.88
CA THR A 81 -3.98 -6.54 -5.72
C THR A 81 -2.81 -6.51 -6.68
N ASP A 82 -2.12 -5.38 -6.79
CA ASP A 82 -0.99 -5.16 -7.69
C ASP A 82 0.04 -4.23 -7.04
N ASP A 83 1.20 -4.11 -7.67
CA ASP A 83 2.21 -3.13 -7.26
C ASP A 83 1.72 -1.72 -7.59
N HIS A 84 2.01 -0.76 -6.70
CA HIS A 84 1.58 0.62 -6.84
C HIS A 84 2.73 1.61 -6.64
N VAL A 85 2.55 2.82 -7.15
CA VAL A 85 3.41 3.98 -6.91
C VAL A 85 2.56 5.11 -6.36
N ILE A 86 2.98 5.67 -5.22
CA ILE A 86 2.39 6.87 -4.63
C ILE A 86 3.45 7.96 -4.52
N SER A 87 3.17 9.11 -5.13
CA SER A 87 4.07 10.26 -5.05
C SER A 87 3.31 11.53 -4.67
N VAL A 88 3.87 12.29 -3.73
CA VAL A 88 3.28 13.55 -3.27
C VAL A 88 4.24 14.72 -3.47
N MET A 89 3.72 15.82 -3.98
CA MET A 89 4.42 17.09 -4.16
C MET A 89 3.77 18.16 -3.30
N PHE A 90 4.59 19.07 -2.77
CA PHE A 90 4.13 20.14 -1.90
C PHE A 90 4.49 21.52 -2.46
N LYS A 91 3.60 22.49 -2.25
CA LYS A 91 3.78 23.90 -2.65
C LYS A 91 3.59 24.81 -1.45
N LYS A 92 4.16 26.01 -1.54
CA LYS A 92 4.02 27.07 -0.53
C LYS A 92 2.77 27.91 -0.80
#